data_AF-A0A7V3WD77-F1
#
_entry.id   AF-A0A7V3WD77-F1
#
_cell.length_a   1.000
_cell.length_b   1.000
_cell.length_c   1.000
_cell.angle_alpha   90.00
_cell.angle_beta   90.00
_cell.angle_gamma   90.00
#
_symmetry.space_group_name_H-M   'P 1'
#
loop_
_entity.id
_entity.type
_entity.pdbx_description
1 polymer ?
#
loop_
_entity_poly.entity_id
_entity_poly.type
_entity_poly.pdbx_seq_one_letter_code
_entity_poly.pdbx_strand_id
1 'polypeptide(L)'
;MRFQPLANPSGRRVAVIANRAQPESEKLARQYCRDRAVPEEHLILLQCTASETIPEGDYLTDIQSPVRKALRERKLIEKVDFLLVIKGVPIKTAQRGYSVDSLLMCMNVAVSPRGPNPYFGKREPFSSARYGGLYLVSRLDGYTFADANALLERALKARRADGLFLLDISPSHQRSAYGEVNESMRRAAQLLQRKKLRVLLDDTREFIGNQKGLMGYYSWGSNDPQFKKELYLSNTFLPGAIAETAVSTSARTFLPTDKGQSLIADLIKVGVTGVKGYVSEPYADALCRADILFDRYTDGYTLAESFWMSTPYLFWKDMVVGDPVCAPYAGGI
;
A
#
# COMPACT_ATOMS: atom_id res chain seq x y z
N MET A 1 -18.69 -5.39 -23.39
CA MET A 1 -19.33 -5.46 -22.05
C MET A 1 -18.71 -4.40 -21.17
N ARG A 2 -19.49 -3.41 -20.70
CA ARG A 2 -19.03 -2.50 -19.65
C ARG A 2 -19.04 -3.30 -18.34
N PHE A 3 -17.86 -3.58 -17.80
CA PHE A 3 -17.73 -4.17 -16.47
C PHE A 3 -18.20 -3.14 -15.44
N GLN A 4 -19.18 -3.49 -14.63
CA GLN A 4 -19.55 -2.74 -13.43
C GLN A 4 -18.67 -3.23 -12.27
N PRO A 5 -17.81 -2.38 -11.67
CA PRO A 5 -17.14 -2.72 -10.43
C PRO A 5 -18.19 -2.94 -9.34
N LEU A 6 -18.14 -4.09 -8.66
CA LEU A 6 -18.97 -4.38 -7.49
C LEU A 6 -18.79 -3.27 -6.44
N ALA A 7 -19.86 -3.01 -5.67
CA ALA A 7 -19.75 -2.27 -4.41
C ALA A 7 -18.62 -2.87 -3.55
N ASN A 8 -17.93 -2.02 -2.78
CA ASN A 8 -16.76 -2.34 -1.94
C ASN A 8 -16.69 -3.83 -1.54
N PRO A 9 -15.64 -4.59 -1.97
CA PRO A 9 -15.63 -6.03 -1.79
C PRO A 9 -15.78 -6.42 -0.31
N SER A 10 -16.63 -7.43 -0.07
CA SER A 10 -16.98 -7.88 1.28
C SER A 10 -15.73 -8.22 2.10
N GLY A 11 -15.72 -7.85 3.39
CA GLY A 11 -14.69 -8.27 4.35
C GLY A 11 -14.49 -9.79 4.44
N ARG A 12 -15.44 -10.58 3.92
CA ARG A 12 -15.30 -12.02 3.71
C ARG A 12 -14.14 -12.43 2.78
N ARG A 13 -13.56 -11.50 2.02
CA ARG A 13 -12.38 -11.78 1.18
C ARG A 13 -11.06 -11.45 1.88
N VAL A 14 -11.10 -11.04 3.15
CA VAL A 14 -9.92 -10.58 3.91
C VAL A 14 -9.61 -11.56 5.04
N ALA A 15 -8.35 -11.96 5.16
CA ALA A 15 -7.79 -12.54 6.38
C ALA A 15 -6.96 -11.49 7.12
N VAL A 16 -7.17 -11.35 8.43
CA VAL A 16 -6.53 -10.32 9.26
C VAL A 16 -5.45 -10.98 10.11
N ILE A 17 -4.24 -10.43 10.11
CA ILE A 17 -3.06 -10.96 10.77
C ILE A 17 -2.60 -9.95 11.83
N ALA A 18 -2.58 -10.36 13.09
CA ALA A 18 -2.14 -9.52 14.22
C ALA A 18 -1.10 -10.23 15.09
N ASN A 19 -0.33 -9.44 15.84
CA ASN A 19 0.66 -9.96 16.78
C ASN A 19 0.08 -10.03 18.20
N ARG A 20 -0.10 -11.24 18.75
CA ARG A 20 -0.62 -11.43 20.12
C ARG A 20 0.33 -10.98 21.23
N ALA A 21 1.62 -10.80 20.91
CA ALA A 21 2.58 -10.20 21.84
C ALA A 21 2.34 -8.69 22.04
N GLN A 22 1.45 -8.08 21.25
CA GLN A 22 1.09 -6.67 21.27
C GLN A 22 -0.44 -6.54 21.42
N PRO A 23 -0.98 -6.36 22.63
CA PRO A 23 -2.43 -6.31 22.86
C PRO A 23 -3.18 -5.30 21.98
N GLU A 24 -2.55 -4.16 21.66
CA GLU A 24 -3.09 -3.13 20.77
C GLU A 24 -3.22 -3.59 19.32
N SER A 25 -2.32 -4.49 18.87
CA SER A 25 -2.41 -5.15 17.56
C SER A 25 -3.66 -6.01 17.47
N GLU A 26 -3.90 -6.85 18.48
CA GLU A 26 -5.11 -7.67 18.55
C GLU A 26 -6.38 -6.81 18.66
N LYS A 27 -6.36 -5.74 19.48
CA LYS A 27 -7.48 -4.82 19.62
C LYS A 27 -7.87 -4.19 18.29
N LEU A 28 -6.89 -3.68 17.53
CA LEU A 28 -7.12 -3.08 16.21
C LEU A 28 -7.58 -4.12 15.19
N ALA A 29 -7.01 -5.33 15.21
CA ALA A 29 -7.45 -6.42 14.34
C ALA A 29 -8.93 -6.77 14.56
N ARG A 30 -9.36 -6.90 15.82
CA ARG A 30 -10.76 -7.17 16.17
C ARG A 30 -11.68 -6.01 15.81
N GLN A 31 -11.21 -4.76 15.95
CA GLN A 31 -11.95 -3.58 15.48
C GLN A 31 -12.18 -3.65 13.96
N TYR A 32 -11.13 -3.89 13.18
CA TYR A 32 -11.24 -4.06 11.73
C TYR A 32 -12.24 -5.17 11.38
N CYS A 33 -12.17 -6.33 12.05
CA CYS A 33 -13.09 -7.42 11.77
C CYS A 33 -14.56 -7.03 12.01
N ARG A 34 -14.86 -6.29 13.08
CA ARG A 34 -16.21 -5.78 13.33
C ARG A 34 -16.65 -4.79 12.25
N ASP A 35 -15.85 -3.77 11.97
CA ASP A 35 -16.25 -2.67 11.10
C ASP A 35 -16.36 -3.08 9.63
N ARG A 36 -15.58 -4.07 9.20
CA ARG A 36 -15.63 -4.64 7.84
C ARG A 36 -16.44 -5.92 7.73
N ALA A 37 -17.09 -6.34 8.82
CA ALA A 37 -17.81 -7.62 8.90
C ALA A 37 -16.97 -8.81 8.41
N VAL A 38 -15.69 -8.83 8.78
CA VAL A 38 -14.79 -9.95 8.55
C VAL A 38 -15.16 -11.06 9.55
N PRO A 39 -15.42 -12.29 9.09
CA PRO A 39 -15.70 -13.42 9.96
C PRO A 39 -14.58 -13.67 10.98
N GLU A 40 -14.93 -14.08 12.20
CA GLU A 40 -13.95 -14.28 13.28
C GLU A 40 -12.90 -15.35 12.91
N GLU A 41 -13.29 -16.36 12.15
CA GLU A 41 -12.41 -17.41 11.65
C GLU A 41 -11.29 -16.88 10.73
N HIS A 42 -11.42 -15.67 10.18
CA HIS A 42 -10.39 -15.02 9.34
C HIS A 42 -9.31 -14.29 10.17
N LEU A 43 -9.49 -14.14 11.49
CA LEU A 43 -8.51 -13.48 12.36
C LEU A 43 -7.38 -14.45 12.78
N ILE A 44 -6.18 -14.21 12.29
CA ILE A 44 -4.97 -14.99 12.57
C ILE A 44 -4.12 -14.22 13.58
N LEU A 45 -3.97 -14.78 14.79
CA LEU A 45 -3.13 -14.21 15.84
C LEU A 45 -1.79 -14.95 15.89
N LEU A 46 -0.72 -14.25 15.54
CA LEU A 46 0.66 -14.75 15.53
C LEU A 46 1.36 -14.46 16.86
N GLN A 47 2.23 -15.37 17.29
CA GLN A 47 3.24 -15.10 18.32
C GLN A 47 4.55 -14.80 17.62
N CYS A 48 4.95 -13.53 17.54
CA CYS A 48 6.22 -13.12 16.95
C CYS A 48 6.81 -11.89 17.66
N THR A 49 8.04 -11.54 17.33
CA THR A 49 8.70 -10.34 17.88
C THR A 49 7.90 -9.06 17.64
N ALA A 50 7.96 -8.14 18.60
CA ALA A 50 7.46 -6.78 18.50
C ALA A 50 8.36 -5.84 17.67
N SER A 51 9.58 -6.28 17.36
CA SER A 51 10.54 -5.54 16.55
C SER A 51 10.02 -5.37 15.12
N GLU A 52 10.29 -4.21 14.52
CA GLU A 52 10.03 -3.96 13.09
C GLU A 52 10.86 -4.87 12.17
N THR A 53 11.95 -5.44 12.69
CA THR A 53 12.85 -6.32 11.96
C THR A 53 12.87 -7.72 12.58
N ILE A 54 12.75 -8.74 11.75
CA ILE A 54 12.76 -10.16 12.15
C ILE A 54 13.89 -10.93 11.46
N PRO A 55 14.63 -11.82 12.14
CA PRO A 55 15.57 -12.71 11.47
C PRO A 55 14.89 -13.59 10.40
N GLU A 56 15.59 -13.90 9.30
CA GLU A 56 15.03 -14.69 8.19
C GLU A 56 14.51 -16.07 8.62
N GLY A 57 15.21 -16.74 9.55
CA GLY A 57 14.77 -18.03 10.09
C GLY A 57 13.45 -17.90 10.86
N ASP A 58 13.39 -16.92 11.75
CA ASP A 58 12.22 -16.63 12.60
C ASP A 58 11.01 -16.21 11.76
N TYR A 59 11.22 -15.50 10.63
CA TYR A 59 10.13 -15.19 9.70
C TYR A 59 9.40 -16.45 9.22
N LEU A 60 10.14 -17.52 8.92
CA LEU A 60 9.55 -18.76 8.45
C LEU A 60 8.75 -19.47 9.55
N THR A 61 9.27 -19.51 10.77
CA THR A 61 8.67 -20.23 11.90
C THR A 61 7.53 -19.47 12.56
N ASP A 62 7.66 -18.15 12.68
CA ASP A 62 6.78 -17.34 13.53
C ASP A 62 5.69 -16.61 12.74
N ILE A 63 5.91 -16.41 11.43
CA ILE A 63 4.99 -15.67 10.55
C ILE A 63 4.49 -16.53 9.39
N GLN A 64 5.37 -16.92 8.46
CA GLN A 64 4.92 -17.58 7.22
C GLN A 64 4.21 -18.92 7.49
N SER A 65 4.83 -19.80 8.27
CA SER A 65 4.27 -21.14 8.52
C SER A 65 2.96 -21.09 9.32
N PRO A 66 2.82 -20.28 10.39
CA PRO A 66 1.56 -20.14 11.11
C PRO A 66 0.44 -19.52 10.27
N VAL A 67 0.74 -18.51 9.42
CA VAL A 67 -0.26 -17.93 8.49
C VAL A 67 -0.73 -19.00 7.51
N ARG A 68 0.20 -19.72 6.85
CA ARG A 68 -0.14 -20.79 5.89
C ARG A 68 -0.96 -21.89 6.56
N LYS A 69 -0.58 -22.31 7.78
CA LYS A 69 -1.30 -23.32 8.57
C LYS A 69 -2.72 -22.87 8.87
N ALA A 70 -2.91 -21.64 9.35
CA ALA A 70 -4.23 -21.11 9.70
C ALA A 70 -5.15 -21.01 8.48
N LEU A 71 -4.65 -20.51 7.34
CA LEU A 71 -5.45 -20.45 6.10
C LEU A 71 -5.92 -21.83 5.64
N ARG A 72 -5.08 -22.85 5.76
CA ARG A 72 -5.43 -24.24 5.42
C ARG A 72 -6.45 -24.83 6.38
N GLU A 73 -6.16 -24.82 7.68
CA GLU A 73 -6.98 -25.48 8.71
C GLU A 73 -8.38 -24.86 8.81
N ARG A 74 -8.49 -23.55 8.54
CA ARG A 74 -9.75 -22.82 8.56
C ARG A 74 -10.44 -22.77 7.20
N LYS A 75 -9.93 -23.50 6.20
CA LYS A 75 -10.49 -23.61 4.84
C LYS A 75 -10.69 -22.23 4.19
N LEU A 76 -9.69 -21.35 4.30
CA LEU A 76 -9.69 -19.99 3.75
C LEU A 76 -8.94 -19.87 2.42
N ILE A 77 -8.14 -20.87 2.07
CA ILE A 77 -7.53 -20.99 0.74
C ILE A 77 -8.63 -20.83 -0.33
N GLU A 78 -8.37 -19.99 -1.34
CA GLU A 78 -9.30 -19.61 -2.43
C GLU A 78 -10.55 -18.81 -2.00
N LYS A 79 -10.82 -18.66 -0.70
CA LYS A 79 -11.93 -17.82 -0.19
C LYS A 79 -11.51 -16.39 0.13
N VAL A 80 -10.28 -16.22 0.59
CA VAL A 80 -9.69 -14.92 0.86
C VAL A 80 -8.72 -14.57 -0.25
N ASP A 81 -8.68 -13.29 -0.57
CA ASP A 81 -7.87 -12.71 -1.63
C ASP A 81 -6.87 -11.69 -1.08
N PHE A 82 -7.21 -11.12 0.08
CA PHE A 82 -6.44 -10.10 0.76
C PHE A 82 -5.94 -10.60 2.10
N LEU A 83 -4.67 -10.32 2.41
CA LEU A 83 -4.15 -10.40 3.77
C LEU A 83 -3.97 -8.97 4.30
N LEU A 84 -4.57 -8.69 5.45
CA LEU A 84 -4.38 -7.43 6.16
C LEU A 84 -3.48 -7.67 7.37
N VAL A 85 -2.29 -7.09 7.35
CA VAL A 85 -1.35 -7.12 8.48
C VAL A 85 -1.59 -5.92 9.39
N ILE A 86 -1.65 -6.13 10.70
CA ILE A 86 -1.83 -5.07 11.69
C ILE A 86 -0.49 -4.67 12.31
N LYS A 87 -0.32 -3.37 12.61
CA LYS A 87 0.82 -2.82 13.35
C LYS A 87 1.23 -3.73 14.51
N GLY A 88 2.53 -3.90 14.70
CA GLY A 88 3.12 -4.80 15.69
C GLY A 88 3.58 -6.14 15.11
N VAL A 89 3.21 -6.47 13.87
CA VAL A 89 3.87 -7.51 13.08
C VAL A 89 5.12 -6.91 12.39
N PRO A 90 6.28 -7.60 12.37
CA PRO A 90 7.49 -7.10 11.71
C PRO A 90 7.25 -6.63 10.26
N ILE A 91 7.98 -5.60 9.83
CA ILE A 91 7.87 -5.03 8.48
C ILE A 91 8.90 -5.62 7.52
N LYS A 92 10.06 -6.09 8.01
CA LYS A 92 11.14 -6.59 7.15
C LYS A 92 12.01 -7.67 7.77
N THR A 93 12.67 -8.45 6.93
CA THR A 93 13.70 -9.40 7.36
C THR A 93 15.04 -8.72 7.65
N ALA A 94 15.84 -9.27 8.56
CA ALA A 94 17.04 -8.63 9.08
C ALA A 94 18.21 -8.57 8.09
N GLN A 95 18.59 -9.69 7.47
CA GLN A 95 19.78 -9.78 6.64
C GLN A 95 19.56 -9.20 5.24
N ARG A 96 18.44 -9.56 4.62
CA ARG A 96 18.13 -9.17 3.25
C ARG A 96 17.28 -7.93 3.18
N GLY A 97 16.61 -7.53 4.25
CA GLY A 97 15.68 -6.40 4.23
C GLY A 97 14.48 -6.65 3.33
N TYR A 98 14.01 -7.89 3.16
CA TYR A 98 12.81 -8.15 2.36
C TYR A 98 11.57 -7.68 3.12
N SER A 99 10.60 -7.13 2.40
CA SER A 99 9.30 -6.78 2.98
C SER A 99 8.56 -8.03 3.40
N VAL A 100 8.18 -8.12 4.68
CA VAL A 100 7.37 -9.22 5.21
C VAL A 100 6.07 -9.35 4.42
N ASP A 101 5.48 -8.22 4.00
CA ASP A 101 4.24 -8.16 3.24
C ASP A 101 4.42 -8.80 1.86
N SER A 102 5.52 -8.46 1.18
CA SER A 102 5.85 -9.04 -0.13
C SER A 102 6.21 -10.53 -0.04
N LEU A 103 6.83 -10.97 1.07
CA LEU A 103 7.10 -12.39 1.30
C LEU A 103 5.83 -13.18 1.62
N LEU A 104 4.87 -12.61 2.35
CA LEU A 104 3.58 -13.23 2.64
C LEU A 104 2.72 -13.33 1.37
N MET A 105 2.74 -12.30 0.53
CA MET A 105 2.08 -12.28 -0.78
C MET A 105 2.49 -13.49 -1.62
N CYS A 106 3.78 -13.82 -1.61
CA CYS A 106 4.36 -14.92 -2.39
C CYS A 106 4.39 -16.27 -1.68
N MET A 107 3.84 -16.42 -0.45
CA MET A 107 4.13 -17.59 0.38
C MET A 107 3.71 -18.94 -0.22
N ASN A 108 2.81 -18.97 -1.20
CA ASN A 108 2.34 -20.19 -1.86
C ASN A 108 2.77 -20.30 -3.33
N VAL A 109 3.55 -19.34 -3.83
CA VAL A 109 3.99 -19.30 -5.23
C VAL A 109 5.52 -19.30 -5.30
N ALA A 110 6.06 -20.06 -6.24
CA ALA A 110 7.49 -20.05 -6.51
C ALA A 110 7.86 -18.75 -7.26
N VAL A 111 8.42 -17.78 -6.54
CA VAL A 111 8.86 -16.49 -7.09
C VAL A 111 10.26 -16.20 -6.55
N SER A 112 11.22 -15.99 -7.45
CA SER A 112 12.55 -15.52 -7.08
C SER A 112 12.50 -14.09 -6.53
N PRO A 113 13.46 -13.67 -5.69
CA PRO A 113 13.55 -12.28 -5.26
C PRO A 113 13.53 -11.30 -6.43
N ARG A 114 12.74 -10.23 -6.33
CA ARG A 114 12.48 -9.27 -7.42
C ARG A 114 11.89 -9.91 -8.69
N GLY A 115 11.14 -11.00 -8.52
CA GLY A 115 10.47 -11.68 -9.62
C GLY A 115 9.31 -10.86 -10.19
N PRO A 116 8.94 -11.06 -11.47
CA PRO A 116 7.85 -10.30 -12.09
C PRO A 116 6.53 -10.57 -11.38
N ASN A 117 5.78 -9.50 -11.12
CA ASN A 117 4.43 -9.60 -10.58
C ASN A 117 3.44 -10.03 -11.68
N PRO A 118 2.82 -11.22 -11.60
CA PRO A 118 1.86 -11.67 -12.62
C PRO A 118 0.59 -10.79 -12.69
N TYR A 119 0.30 -10.01 -11.65
CA TYR A 119 -0.83 -9.09 -11.59
C TYR A 119 -0.49 -7.68 -12.10
N PHE A 120 0.78 -7.39 -12.39
CA PHE A 120 1.20 -6.09 -12.92
C PHE A 120 0.53 -5.79 -14.27
N GLY A 121 0.02 -4.56 -14.42
CA GLY A 121 -0.61 -4.05 -15.63
C GLY A 121 -1.96 -4.69 -15.99
N LYS A 122 -2.49 -5.58 -15.14
CA LYS A 122 -3.79 -6.20 -15.37
C LYS A 122 -4.92 -5.17 -15.25
N ARG A 123 -6.09 -5.55 -15.76
CA ARG A 123 -7.34 -4.76 -15.73
C ARG A 123 -8.51 -5.66 -15.37
N GLU A 124 -8.39 -6.33 -14.23
CA GLU A 124 -9.41 -7.25 -13.74
C GLU A 124 -9.35 -7.38 -12.22
N PRO A 125 -10.47 -7.70 -11.56
CA PRO A 125 -10.48 -7.96 -10.13
C PRO A 125 -9.53 -9.11 -9.78
N PHE A 126 -8.83 -8.97 -8.67
CA PHE A 126 -7.91 -10.00 -8.20
C PHE A 126 -8.67 -11.22 -7.67
N SER A 127 -8.09 -12.41 -7.83
CA SER A 127 -8.53 -13.64 -7.18
C SER A 127 -7.34 -14.52 -6.88
N SER A 128 -7.16 -14.93 -5.62
CA SER A 128 -6.05 -15.79 -5.20
C SER A 128 -6.02 -17.09 -5.99
N ALA A 129 -7.20 -17.71 -6.21
CA ALA A 129 -7.34 -18.94 -6.99
C ALA A 129 -6.80 -18.78 -8.42
N ARG A 130 -7.14 -17.68 -9.09
CA ARG A 130 -6.71 -17.39 -10.46
C ARG A 130 -5.22 -17.10 -10.56
N TYR A 131 -4.62 -16.57 -9.49
CA TYR A 131 -3.21 -16.18 -9.43
C TYR A 131 -2.36 -17.20 -8.65
N GLY A 132 -2.73 -18.48 -8.70
CA GLY A 132 -1.90 -19.59 -8.20
C GLY A 132 -1.71 -19.61 -6.68
N GLY A 133 -2.64 -19.02 -5.92
CA GLY A 133 -2.55 -18.92 -4.46
C GLY A 133 -1.75 -17.71 -3.96
N LEU A 134 -1.45 -16.74 -4.84
CA LEU A 134 -0.98 -15.41 -4.45
C LEU A 134 -2.05 -14.69 -3.62
N TYR A 135 -1.66 -13.82 -2.70
CA TYR A 135 -2.58 -12.92 -1.99
C TYR A 135 -2.15 -11.48 -2.17
N LEU A 136 -3.08 -10.53 -2.21
CA LEU A 136 -2.72 -9.12 -2.13
C LEU A 136 -2.57 -8.72 -0.66
N VAL A 137 -1.36 -8.33 -0.27
CA VAL A 137 -1.08 -7.96 1.12
C VAL A 137 -1.15 -6.45 1.29
N SER A 138 -1.77 -6.02 2.38
CA SER A 138 -1.80 -4.62 2.82
C SER A 138 -1.65 -4.56 4.33
N ARG A 139 -1.42 -3.36 4.87
CA ARG A 139 -1.14 -3.17 6.29
C ARG A 139 -1.86 -1.96 6.88
N LEU A 140 -2.32 -2.05 8.13
CA LEU A 140 -2.63 -0.88 8.95
C LEU A 140 -1.44 -0.59 9.88
N ASP A 141 -0.65 0.43 9.55
CA ASP A 141 0.50 0.89 10.35
C ASP A 141 0.59 2.42 10.38
N GLY A 142 1.51 2.94 11.18
CA GLY A 142 1.71 4.37 11.41
C GLY A 142 2.62 4.56 12.61
N TYR A 143 2.97 5.79 12.98
CA TYR A 143 3.84 6.00 14.15
C TYR A 143 3.27 5.39 15.43
N THR A 144 1.94 5.40 15.56
CA THR A 144 1.20 4.85 16.68
C THR A 144 0.07 3.92 16.21
N PHE A 145 -0.52 3.16 17.15
CA PHE A 145 -1.75 2.42 16.88
C PHE A 145 -2.94 3.33 16.55
N ALA A 146 -2.93 4.58 17.03
CA ALA A 146 -3.94 5.57 16.67
C ALA A 146 -3.83 5.98 15.19
N ASP A 147 -2.61 6.16 14.68
CA ASP A 147 -2.37 6.43 13.25
C ASP A 147 -2.82 5.25 12.38
N ALA A 148 -2.52 4.02 12.81
CA ALA A 148 -2.96 2.80 12.14
C ALA A 148 -4.49 2.68 12.13
N ASN A 149 -5.17 2.99 13.24
CA ASN A 149 -6.64 3.03 13.30
C ASN A 149 -7.22 4.15 12.42
N ALA A 150 -6.57 5.30 12.34
CA ALA A 150 -7.02 6.42 11.51
C ALA A 150 -7.04 6.06 10.01
N LEU A 151 -6.18 5.15 9.54
CA LEU A 151 -6.28 4.60 8.17
C LEU A 151 -7.61 3.89 7.93
N LEU A 152 -8.04 3.03 8.87
CA LEU A 152 -9.33 2.35 8.81
C LEU A 152 -10.49 3.35 8.85
N GLU A 153 -10.48 4.29 9.80
CA GLU A 153 -11.56 5.28 9.91
C GLU A 153 -11.72 6.10 8.62
N ARG A 154 -10.61 6.48 7.98
CA ARG A 154 -10.62 7.22 6.72
C ARG A 154 -11.04 6.33 5.55
N ALA A 155 -10.71 5.04 5.57
CA ALA A 155 -11.20 4.07 4.59
C ALA A 155 -12.71 3.78 4.71
N LEU A 156 -13.27 3.78 5.93
CA LEU A 156 -14.71 3.62 6.16
C LEU A 156 -15.51 4.87 5.74
N LYS A 157 -14.90 6.06 5.85
CA LYS A 157 -15.46 7.34 5.40
C LYS A 157 -15.17 7.62 3.92
N ALA A 158 -14.43 6.75 3.23
CA ALA A 158 -13.99 6.97 1.87
C ALA A 158 -15.19 6.99 0.91
N ARG A 159 -15.22 8.02 0.07
CA ARG A 159 -16.22 8.20 -0.99
C ARG A 159 -15.56 8.90 -2.17
N ARG A 160 -16.11 8.72 -3.37
CA ARG A 160 -15.70 9.53 -4.52
C ARG A 160 -15.83 11.00 -4.15
N ALA A 161 -14.76 11.75 -4.36
CA ALA A 161 -14.70 13.19 -4.11
C ALA A 161 -14.01 13.90 -5.27
N ASP A 162 -14.39 15.16 -5.50
CA ASP A 162 -13.73 16.04 -6.48
C ASP A 162 -12.48 16.70 -5.88
N GLY A 163 -11.56 15.85 -5.41
CA GLY A 163 -10.28 16.28 -4.85
C GLY A 163 -9.15 16.30 -5.88
N LEU A 164 -8.05 16.94 -5.51
CA LEU A 164 -6.90 17.14 -6.39
C LEU A 164 -6.00 15.90 -6.43
N PHE A 165 -5.52 15.54 -7.61
CA PHE A 165 -4.38 14.65 -7.79
C PHE A 165 -3.12 15.48 -8.02
N LEU A 166 -2.20 15.47 -7.06
CA LEU A 166 -0.90 16.15 -7.16
C LEU A 166 0.17 15.15 -7.64
N LEU A 167 0.82 15.48 -8.75
CA LEU A 167 1.92 14.71 -9.33
C LEU A 167 3.13 15.64 -9.44
N ASP A 168 4.09 15.45 -8.55
CA ASP A 168 5.25 16.33 -8.36
C ASP A 168 6.50 15.65 -8.93
N ILE A 169 6.84 16.02 -10.16
CA ILE A 169 7.98 15.49 -10.90
C ILE A 169 9.27 16.14 -10.42
N SER A 170 10.37 15.39 -10.50
CA SER A 170 11.71 15.91 -10.26
C SER A 170 12.49 15.99 -11.57
N PRO A 171 12.68 17.18 -12.18
CA PRO A 171 13.34 17.30 -13.48
C PRO A 171 14.82 16.89 -13.48
N SER A 172 15.44 16.65 -12.32
CA SER A 172 16.80 16.08 -12.24
C SER A 172 16.85 14.58 -12.58
N HIS A 173 15.71 13.90 -12.59
CA HIS A 173 15.59 12.45 -12.77
C HIS A 173 15.18 12.07 -14.20
N GLN A 174 16.08 12.19 -15.18
CA GLN A 174 15.71 12.06 -16.60
C GLN A 174 16.14 10.75 -17.29
N ARG A 175 16.95 9.91 -16.63
CA ARG A 175 17.59 8.77 -17.30
C ARG A 175 17.10 7.45 -16.73
N SER A 176 17.06 6.43 -17.59
CA SER A 176 16.78 5.04 -17.23
C SER A 176 15.47 4.92 -16.42
N ALA A 177 15.44 4.06 -15.41
CA ALA A 177 14.27 3.86 -14.56
C ALA A 177 13.82 5.13 -13.80
N TYR A 178 14.72 6.08 -13.53
CA TYR A 178 14.35 7.35 -12.90
C TYR A 178 13.52 8.22 -13.83
N GLY A 179 13.92 8.30 -15.11
CA GLY A 179 13.13 8.97 -16.16
C GLY A 179 11.76 8.33 -16.33
N GLU A 180 11.68 7.00 -16.28
CA GLU A 180 10.40 6.29 -16.41
C GLU A 180 9.42 6.59 -15.26
N VAL A 181 9.91 6.86 -14.05
CA VAL A 181 9.05 7.29 -12.93
C VAL A 181 8.39 8.64 -13.27
N ASN A 182 9.16 9.61 -13.76
CA ASN A 182 8.65 10.91 -14.21
C ASN A 182 7.64 10.76 -15.36
N GLU A 183 7.97 9.95 -16.37
CA GLU A 183 7.08 9.72 -17.50
C GLU A 183 5.78 9.01 -17.08
N SER A 184 5.83 8.10 -16.11
CA SER A 184 4.62 7.50 -15.54
C SER A 184 3.72 8.54 -14.87
N MET A 185 4.28 9.54 -14.19
CA MET A 185 3.52 10.66 -13.62
C MET A 185 2.90 11.54 -14.70
N ARG A 186 3.63 11.87 -15.77
CA ARG A 186 3.05 12.63 -16.92
C ARG A 186 1.87 11.89 -17.54
N ARG A 187 2.02 10.58 -17.78
CA ARG A 187 0.94 9.75 -18.35
C ARG A 187 -0.25 9.66 -17.40
N ALA A 188 -0.03 9.56 -16.10
CA ALA A 188 -1.08 9.60 -15.09
C ALA A 188 -1.87 10.91 -15.15
N ALA A 189 -1.18 12.05 -15.23
CA ALA A 189 -1.81 13.36 -15.33
C ALA A 189 -2.77 13.44 -16.52
N GLN A 190 -2.30 13.03 -17.70
CA GLN A 190 -3.10 13.01 -18.93
C GLN A 190 -4.30 12.06 -18.82
N LEU A 191 -4.13 10.88 -18.22
CA LEU A 191 -5.22 9.91 -17.99
C LEU A 191 -6.31 10.49 -17.07
N LEU A 192 -5.89 11.09 -15.95
CA LEU A 192 -6.79 11.70 -14.97
C LEU A 192 -7.53 12.91 -15.55
N GLN A 193 -6.86 13.75 -16.33
CA GLN A 193 -7.49 14.86 -17.06
C GLN A 193 -8.54 14.37 -18.06
N ARG A 194 -8.27 13.29 -18.81
CA ARG A 194 -9.28 12.66 -19.71
C ARG A 194 -10.49 12.13 -18.95
N LYS A 195 -10.30 11.68 -17.70
CA LYS A 195 -11.39 11.29 -16.78
C LYS A 195 -12.10 12.48 -16.13
N LYS A 196 -11.73 13.71 -16.50
CA LYS A 196 -12.28 14.97 -15.96
C LYS A 196 -12.07 15.10 -14.44
N LEU A 197 -10.97 14.53 -13.93
CA LEU A 197 -10.56 14.70 -12.54
C LEU A 197 -9.60 15.90 -12.41
N ARG A 198 -9.57 16.52 -11.23
CA ARG A 198 -8.68 17.65 -10.95
C ARG A 198 -7.25 17.16 -10.78
N VAL A 199 -6.33 17.72 -11.56
CA VAL A 199 -4.91 17.33 -11.56
C VAL A 199 -4.03 18.57 -11.50
N LEU A 200 -3.01 18.52 -10.65
CA LEU A 200 -1.85 19.41 -10.67
C LEU A 200 -0.63 18.56 -10.99
N LEU A 201 -0.10 18.73 -12.19
CA LEU A 201 1.20 18.17 -12.58
C LEU A 201 2.22 19.29 -12.40
N ASP A 202 3.10 19.16 -11.41
CA ASP A 202 4.29 19.99 -11.32
C ASP A 202 5.44 19.32 -12.08
N ASP A 203 6.07 20.07 -12.96
CA ASP A 203 7.28 19.70 -13.71
C ASP A 203 8.33 20.82 -13.63
N THR A 204 8.26 21.59 -12.56
CA THR A 204 9.23 22.64 -12.28
C THR A 204 10.35 22.07 -11.42
N ARG A 205 11.32 22.90 -11.04
CA ARG A 205 12.34 22.49 -10.08
C ARG A 205 11.84 22.58 -8.64
N GLU A 206 10.68 23.20 -8.39
CA GLU A 206 10.18 23.39 -7.03
C GLU A 206 9.57 22.10 -6.50
N PHE A 207 9.77 21.81 -5.22
CA PHE A 207 9.02 20.75 -4.56
C PHE A 207 7.69 21.32 -4.05
N ILE A 208 6.56 20.87 -4.59
CA ILE A 208 5.26 21.49 -4.31
C ILE A 208 4.58 20.87 -3.08
N GLY A 209 4.16 21.73 -2.16
CA GLY A 209 3.33 21.40 -1.00
C GLY A 209 2.10 22.30 -0.89
N ASN A 210 1.56 22.41 0.33
CA ASN A 210 0.42 23.26 0.70
C ASN A 210 -0.88 22.97 -0.03
N GLN A 211 -1.00 21.80 -0.67
CA GLN A 211 -2.22 21.43 -1.37
C GLN A 211 -3.26 20.86 -0.41
N LYS A 212 -4.52 21.23 -0.63
CA LYS A 212 -5.64 20.82 0.22
C LYS A 212 -6.62 19.94 -0.53
N GLY A 213 -7.21 18.99 0.19
CA GLY A 213 -8.22 18.10 -0.37
C GLY A 213 -7.67 17.17 -1.45
N LEU A 214 -6.47 16.61 -1.23
CA LEU A 214 -5.88 15.66 -2.16
C LEU A 214 -6.66 14.34 -2.18
N MET A 215 -6.85 13.77 -3.37
CA MET A 215 -7.32 12.38 -3.60
C MET A 215 -6.20 11.48 -4.16
N GLY A 216 -5.15 12.06 -4.74
CA GLY A 216 -3.97 11.34 -5.18
C GLY A 216 -2.71 12.18 -4.96
N TYR A 217 -1.62 11.52 -4.60
CA TYR A 217 -0.31 12.17 -4.42
C TYR A 217 0.80 11.27 -4.92
N TYR A 218 1.68 11.78 -5.78
CA TYR A 218 2.93 11.12 -6.14
C TYR A 218 4.03 12.18 -6.17
N SER A 219 5.12 11.96 -5.45
CA SER A 219 6.31 12.82 -5.51
C SER A 219 7.61 12.02 -5.40
N TRP A 220 8.73 12.70 -5.60
CA TRP A 220 10.06 12.17 -5.27
C TRP A 220 10.41 12.26 -3.79
N GLY A 221 9.57 12.87 -2.94
CA GLY A 221 9.87 13.06 -1.53
C GLY A 221 11.30 13.57 -1.30
N SER A 222 12.02 13.03 -0.32
CA SER A 222 13.40 13.41 -0.06
C SER A 222 14.42 13.03 -1.13
N ASN A 223 14.01 12.33 -2.20
CA ASN A 223 14.86 12.14 -3.38
C ASN A 223 14.78 13.33 -4.33
N ASP A 224 13.85 14.27 -4.14
CA ASP A 224 13.88 15.55 -4.85
C ASP A 224 14.96 16.47 -4.26
N PRO A 225 15.85 17.08 -5.08
CA PRO A 225 16.86 18.01 -4.58
C PRO A 225 16.32 19.28 -3.89
N GLN A 226 15.08 19.68 -4.18
CA GLN A 226 14.40 20.82 -3.57
C GLN A 226 13.41 20.42 -2.47
N PHE A 227 13.44 19.15 -2.04
CA PHE A 227 12.57 18.66 -0.98
C PHE A 227 12.64 19.51 0.29
N LYS A 228 11.47 19.86 0.81
CA LYS A 228 11.30 20.49 2.12
C LYS A 228 10.27 19.71 2.91
N LYS A 229 10.64 19.26 4.10
CA LYS A 229 9.77 18.44 4.95
C LYS A 229 8.50 19.19 5.32
N GLU A 230 8.58 20.51 5.50
CA GLU A 230 7.44 21.36 5.82
C GLU A 230 6.39 21.37 4.70
N LEU A 231 6.84 21.39 3.44
CA LEU A 231 5.95 21.34 2.26
C LEU A 231 5.31 19.96 2.09
N TYR A 232 6.10 18.90 2.31
CA TYR A 232 5.59 17.53 2.31
C TYR A 232 4.49 17.31 3.35
N LEU A 233 4.68 17.85 4.56
CA LEU A 233 3.74 17.76 5.67
C LEU A 233 2.57 18.74 5.60
N SER A 234 2.63 19.79 4.77
CA SER A 234 1.57 20.79 4.71
C SER A 234 0.40 20.38 3.80
N ASN A 235 0.56 19.29 3.04
CA ASN A 235 -0.49 18.68 2.25
C ASN A 235 -1.58 18.07 3.15
N THR A 236 -2.84 18.10 2.70
CA THR A 236 -3.97 17.46 3.40
C THR A 236 -4.80 16.61 2.45
N PHE A 237 -5.35 15.52 2.98
CA PHE A 237 -5.94 14.44 2.21
C PHE A 237 -7.41 14.25 2.56
N LEU A 238 -8.25 13.95 1.56
CA LEU A 238 -9.63 13.53 1.79
C LEU A 238 -9.70 12.04 2.14
N PRO A 239 -10.75 11.58 2.85
CA PRO A 239 -11.02 10.16 3.02
C PRO A 239 -11.10 9.42 1.67
N GLY A 240 -10.28 8.39 1.49
CA GLY A 240 -10.11 7.68 0.23
C GLY A 240 -8.93 8.17 -0.61
N ALA A 241 -8.11 9.10 -0.14
CA ALA A 241 -6.92 9.51 -0.87
C ALA A 241 -5.82 8.47 -0.80
N ILE A 242 -5.11 8.26 -1.92
CA ILE A 242 -3.94 7.37 -1.97
C ILE A 242 -2.66 8.11 -2.38
N ALA A 243 -1.51 7.63 -1.92
CA ALA A 243 -0.22 8.21 -2.22
C ALA A 243 0.86 7.18 -2.61
N GLU A 244 1.89 7.66 -3.30
CA GLU A 244 3.16 6.97 -3.53
C GLU A 244 4.30 7.98 -3.42
N THR A 245 5.50 7.48 -3.08
CA THR A 245 6.73 8.27 -3.09
C THR A 245 7.85 7.49 -3.76
N ALA A 246 8.57 8.10 -4.70
CA ALA A 246 9.76 7.51 -5.31
C ALA A 246 10.98 7.57 -4.38
N VAL A 247 10.87 6.97 -3.19
CA VAL A 247 11.83 7.07 -2.08
C VAL A 247 12.22 5.69 -1.54
N SER A 248 13.50 5.36 -1.62
CA SER A 248 14.06 4.02 -1.42
C SER A 248 13.89 3.39 -0.04
N THR A 249 13.63 4.17 1.01
CA THR A 249 13.50 3.65 2.37
C THR A 249 12.32 4.29 3.10
N SER A 250 11.29 4.64 2.33
CA SER A 250 10.13 5.41 2.79
C SER A 250 9.28 4.66 3.83
N ALA A 251 9.39 3.33 3.90
CA ALA A 251 8.76 2.48 4.90
C ALA A 251 9.80 1.71 5.76
N ARG A 252 11.02 2.25 5.92
CA ARG A 252 12.09 1.58 6.70
C ARG A 252 11.77 1.40 8.18
N THR A 253 10.88 2.24 8.69
CA THR A 253 10.39 2.28 10.06
C THR A 253 9.05 3.01 10.12
N PHE A 254 8.23 2.62 11.08
CA PHE A 254 7.03 3.29 11.56
C PHE A 254 7.21 3.67 13.04
N LEU A 255 8.46 3.90 13.46
CA LEU A 255 8.81 4.57 14.71
C LEU A 255 9.22 6.02 14.41
N PRO A 256 8.88 6.99 15.28
CA PRO A 256 9.28 8.38 15.08
C PRO A 256 10.80 8.53 14.90
N THR A 257 11.21 9.23 13.85
CA THR A 257 12.61 9.58 13.60
C THR A 257 12.71 10.86 12.76
N ASP A 258 13.79 11.59 12.96
CA ASP A 258 14.21 12.78 12.20
C ASP A 258 15.36 12.48 11.22
N LYS A 259 15.86 11.25 11.18
CA LYS A 259 17.01 10.85 10.36
C LYS A 259 16.60 10.11 9.10
N GLY A 260 17.38 10.28 8.04
CA GLY A 260 17.24 9.55 6.78
C GLY A 260 16.20 10.15 5.83
N GLN A 261 15.73 9.35 4.87
CA GLN A 261 14.78 9.79 3.85
C GLN A 261 13.39 10.08 4.42
N SER A 262 12.57 10.84 3.69
CA SER A 262 11.16 11.07 4.02
C SER A 262 10.40 9.76 4.22
N LEU A 263 9.48 9.71 5.18
CA LEU A 263 8.73 8.51 5.51
C LEU A 263 7.28 8.58 4.98
N ILE A 264 6.69 7.44 4.67
CA ILE A 264 5.25 7.36 4.39
C ILE A 264 4.42 7.49 5.67
N ALA A 265 5.01 7.19 6.85
CA ALA A 265 4.40 7.42 8.15
C ALA A 265 4.05 8.89 8.39
N ASP A 266 4.82 9.82 7.81
CA ASP A 266 4.52 11.26 7.81
C ASP A 266 3.23 11.55 7.04
N LEU A 267 3.02 10.95 5.86
CA LEU A 267 1.78 11.11 5.08
C LEU A 267 0.57 10.49 5.77
N ILE A 268 0.77 9.37 6.47
CA ILE A 268 -0.27 8.73 7.29
C ILE A 268 -0.71 9.68 8.41
N LYS A 269 0.26 10.29 9.11
CA LYS A 269 0.02 11.26 10.17
C LYS A 269 -0.73 12.51 9.68
N VAL A 270 -0.46 12.96 8.45
CA VAL A 270 -1.19 14.11 7.85
C VAL A 270 -2.44 13.72 7.04
N GLY A 271 -2.83 12.44 7.07
CA GLY A 271 -4.19 12.01 6.74
C GLY A 271 -4.38 11.19 5.46
N VAL A 272 -3.34 10.64 4.82
CA VAL A 272 -3.50 9.82 3.60
C VAL A 272 -4.13 8.45 3.86
N THR A 273 -5.15 8.01 3.10
CA THR A 273 -5.94 6.78 3.37
C THR A 273 -5.23 5.50 2.93
N GLY A 274 -4.41 5.60 1.89
CA GLY A 274 -3.51 4.55 1.50
C GLY A 274 -2.19 5.11 1.02
N VAL A 275 -1.09 4.42 1.28
CA VAL A 275 0.20 4.81 0.74
C VAL A 275 1.07 3.59 0.55
N LYS A 276 1.84 3.56 -0.54
CA LYS A 276 2.87 2.55 -0.75
C LYS A 276 4.25 3.11 -0.38
N GLY A 277 5.09 2.25 0.18
CA GLY A 277 6.49 2.56 0.47
C GLY A 277 7.39 1.33 0.44
N TYR A 278 8.65 1.52 0.80
CA TYR A 278 9.70 0.51 0.65
C TYR A 278 10.51 0.35 1.93
N VAL A 279 10.64 -0.89 2.42
CA VAL A 279 11.29 -1.18 3.72
C VAL A 279 12.82 -1.09 3.67
N SER A 280 13.38 -1.13 2.46
CA SER A 280 14.78 -0.93 2.10
C SER A 280 14.86 -0.61 0.60
N GLU A 281 16.07 -0.35 0.08
CA GLU A 281 16.32 0.02 -1.33
C GLU A 281 15.63 -0.90 -2.36
N PRO A 282 14.65 -0.39 -3.13
CA PRO A 282 13.91 -1.17 -4.11
C PRO A 282 14.51 -1.15 -5.52
N TYR A 283 15.39 -0.18 -5.84
CA TYR A 283 15.68 0.30 -7.19
C TYR A 283 14.48 0.98 -7.87
N ALA A 284 14.76 2.02 -8.66
CA ALA A 284 13.72 2.84 -9.29
C ALA A 284 12.80 2.06 -10.24
N ASP A 285 13.29 0.98 -10.86
CA ASP A 285 12.51 0.14 -11.77
C ASP A 285 11.39 -0.63 -11.05
N ALA A 286 11.53 -0.88 -9.75
CA ALA A 286 10.56 -1.55 -8.89
C ALA A 286 9.44 -0.64 -8.35
N LEU A 287 9.57 0.69 -8.49
CA LEU A 287 8.57 1.62 -7.96
C LEU A 287 7.23 1.49 -8.67
N CYS A 288 6.13 1.81 -7.98
CA CYS A 288 4.81 1.81 -8.62
C CYS A 288 4.75 2.75 -9.82
N ARG A 289 4.14 2.29 -10.91
CA ARG A 289 3.85 3.12 -12.08
C ARG A 289 2.60 3.98 -11.84
N ALA A 290 2.77 5.30 -11.82
CA ALA A 290 1.71 6.24 -11.43
C ALA A 290 0.49 6.17 -12.35
N ASP A 291 0.73 6.01 -13.65
CA ASP A 291 -0.29 5.89 -14.68
C ASP A 291 -1.17 4.66 -14.47
N ILE A 292 -0.58 3.52 -14.10
CA ILE A 292 -1.35 2.33 -13.74
C ILE A 292 -2.09 2.54 -12.42
N LEU A 293 -1.40 3.04 -11.38
CA LEU A 293 -1.95 3.20 -10.04
C LEU A 293 -3.24 4.03 -10.06
N PHE A 294 -3.15 5.25 -10.57
CA PHE A 294 -4.26 6.19 -10.54
C PHE A 294 -5.35 5.82 -11.56
N ASP A 295 -5.00 5.20 -12.69
CA ASP A 295 -6.00 4.71 -13.64
C ASP A 295 -6.84 3.59 -13.03
N ARG A 296 -6.22 2.60 -12.37
CA ARG A 296 -6.96 1.51 -11.68
C ARG A 296 -7.80 2.06 -10.54
N TYR A 297 -7.23 2.90 -9.68
CA TYR A 297 -7.96 3.38 -8.52
C TYR A 297 -9.19 4.19 -8.92
N THR A 298 -9.08 5.03 -9.95
CA THR A 298 -10.20 5.84 -10.46
C THR A 298 -11.18 5.07 -11.34
N ASP A 299 -10.84 3.86 -11.76
CA ASP A 299 -11.77 2.90 -12.39
C ASP A 299 -12.55 2.06 -11.36
N GLY A 300 -12.33 2.28 -10.07
CA GLY A 300 -13.08 1.63 -9.00
C GLY A 300 -12.51 0.31 -8.49
N TYR A 301 -11.28 -0.03 -8.88
CA TYR A 301 -10.55 -1.12 -8.22
C TYR A 301 -10.22 -0.75 -6.77
N THR A 302 -10.02 -1.76 -5.91
CA THR A 302 -9.65 -1.48 -4.53
C THR A 302 -8.26 -0.85 -4.42
N LEU A 303 -7.96 -0.30 -3.24
CA LEU A 303 -6.65 0.20 -2.86
C LEU A 303 -5.57 -0.87 -3.09
N ALA A 304 -5.76 -2.08 -2.54
CA ALA A 304 -4.79 -3.16 -2.69
C ALA A 304 -4.63 -3.57 -4.17
N GLU A 305 -5.75 -3.75 -4.88
CA GLU A 305 -5.72 -4.10 -6.30
C GLU A 305 -4.96 -3.05 -7.13
N SER A 306 -5.24 -1.77 -6.89
CA SER A 306 -4.62 -0.66 -7.63
C SER A 306 -3.12 -0.58 -7.41
N PHE A 307 -2.66 -0.66 -6.15
CA PHE A 307 -1.24 -0.63 -5.83
C PHE A 307 -0.49 -1.86 -6.38
N TRP A 308 -1.07 -3.05 -6.25
CA TRP A 308 -0.40 -4.26 -6.74
C TRP A 308 -0.44 -4.37 -8.27
N MET A 309 -1.48 -3.89 -8.96
CA MET A 309 -1.45 -3.79 -10.43
C MET A 309 -0.40 -2.80 -10.94
N SER A 310 -0.04 -1.77 -10.16
CA SER A 310 1.02 -0.83 -10.51
C SER A 310 2.41 -1.25 -10.05
N THR A 311 2.57 -2.38 -9.36
CA THR A 311 3.85 -2.86 -8.81
C THR A 311 4.51 -3.87 -9.74
N PRO A 312 5.70 -3.60 -10.31
CA PRO A 312 6.34 -4.49 -11.29
C PRO A 312 6.88 -5.82 -10.72
N TYR A 313 7.36 -5.81 -9.48
CA TYR A 313 8.08 -6.95 -8.88
C TYR A 313 7.51 -7.37 -7.52
N LEU A 314 7.63 -8.65 -7.21
CA LEU A 314 7.26 -9.25 -5.92
C LEU A 314 8.49 -9.87 -5.25
N PHE A 315 8.29 -10.40 -4.04
CA PHE A 315 9.36 -10.95 -3.20
C PHE A 315 10.50 -9.91 -3.09
N TRP A 316 10.13 -8.68 -2.75
CA TRP A 316 11.04 -7.55 -2.78
C TRP A 316 10.79 -6.59 -1.61
N LYS A 317 10.85 -5.28 -1.83
CA LYS A 317 10.90 -4.27 -0.75
C LYS A 317 9.58 -3.55 -0.51
N ASP A 318 8.60 -3.85 -1.35
CA ASP A 318 7.31 -3.19 -1.47
C ASP A 318 6.40 -3.43 -0.27
N MET A 319 5.73 -2.37 0.18
CA MET A 319 4.73 -2.41 1.25
C MET A 319 3.56 -1.50 0.91
N VAL A 320 2.34 -2.03 0.94
CA VAL A 320 1.10 -1.27 0.76
C VAL A 320 0.46 -1.04 2.13
N VAL A 321 0.27 0.21 2.52
CA VAL A 321 -0.36 0.60 3.78
C VAL A 321 -1.73 1.20 3.50
N GLY A 322 -2.76 0.72 4.19
CA GLY A 322 -4.16 1.10 4.02
C GLY A 322 -5.08 -0.12 4.05
N ASP A 323 -6.38 0.16 4.06
CA ASP A 323 -7.42 -0.87 4.00
C ASP A 323 -7.50 -1.51 2.60
N PRO A 324 -7.36 -2.83 2.46
CA PRO A 324 -7.24 -3.50 1.17
C PRO A 324 -8.48 -3.37 0.29
N VAL A 325 -9.67 -3.20 0.90
CA VAL A 325 -10.95 -3.15 0.19
C VAL A 325 -11.45 -1.72 -0.01
N CYS A 326 -10.75 -0.71 0.50
CA CYS A 326 -11.07 0.69 0.25
C CYS A 326 -11.15 0.98 -1.26
N ALA A 327 -12.33 1.39 -1.74
CA ALA A 327 -12.60 1.60 -3.17
C ALA A 327 -13.58 2.78 -3.36
N PRO A 328 -13.17 4.04 -3.12
CA PRO A 328 -14.07 5.20 -3.17
C PRO A 328 -14.68 5.45 -4.55
N TYR A 329 -14.06 4.94 -5.62
CA TYR A 329 -14.54 5.09 -7.00
C TYR A 329 -15.35 3.87 -7.50
N ALA A 330 -15.53 2.82 -6.68
CA ALA A 330 -16.38 1.69 -7.03
C ALA A 330 -17.85 2.14 -7.15
N GLY A 331 -18.53 1.76 -8.23
CA GLY A 331 -19.92 2.15 -8.49
C GLY A 331 -20.11 3.56 -9.09
N GLY A 332 -19.05 4.18 -9.61
CA GLY A 332 -19.11 5.52 -10.19
C GLY A 332 -18.85 5.59 -11.70
N ILE A 333 -19.66 4.94 -12.54
CA ILE A 333 -20.03 5.40 -13.90
C ILE A 333 -21.48 5.00 -14.18
#